data_AF-A0A2H9NA44-F1
#
_entry.id   AF-A0A2H9NA44-F1
#
_cell.length_a   1.000
_cell.length_b   1.000
_cell.length_c   1.000
_cell.angle_alpha   90.00
_cell.angle_beta   90.00
_cell.angle_gamma   90.00
#
_symmetry.space_group_name_H-M   'P 1'
#
loop_
_entity.id
_entity.type
_entity.pdbx_description
1 polymer ?
#
loop_
_entity_poly.entity_id
_entity_poly.type
_entity_poly.pdbx_seq_one_letter_code
_entity_poly.pdbx_strand_id
1 'polypeptide(L)'
;MKEIITMIKSRDFNGLIKHYNENSVPEPLILKELIPKVFKTIDDYKNFMHEFCLKYSIKGVKEELSVDDLISVYVNMINILDELINEWFERVFELFTIYYPEASIKAKELKDFRKIKNADRKTLSKLFNAEPDSMGLDFDKEDEKVFEDAVKSLNGLASQKEKVEERLEKITNERAPNTSIVAGTIVAAKLIAAAHGLKKLMLMPSSTIQVIGAEKALFRHLRGRAKPPKHGIIFHSKFVNNAPLKHRGKMARALASKISISSKVDYFKGEPIGDKLVRDLEEKRAKLK
;
A
#
# COMPACT_ATOMS: atom_id res chain seq x y z
N MET A 1 -46.42 5.82 2.29
CA MET A 1 -46.83 6.80 1.24
C MET A 1 -46.89 8.25 1.75
N LYS A 2 -47.68 8.60 2.79
CA LYS A 2 -47.72 9.99 3.32
C LYS A 2 -46.34 10.50 3.77
N GLU A 3 -45.53 9.66 4.42
CA GLU A 3 -44.16 10.00 4.83
C GLU A 3 -43.23 10.30 3.63
N ILE A 4 -43.28 9.49 2.57
CA ILE A 4 -42.50 9.71 1.33
C ILE A 4 -42.90 11.05 0.69
N ILE A 5 -44.20 11.37 0.64
CA ILE A 5 -44.69 12.65 0.11
C ILE A 5 -44.19 13.83 0.95
N THR A 6 -44.19 13.70 2.28
CA THR A 6 -43.65 14.73 3.19
C THR A 6 -42.13 14.87 3.06
N MET A 7 -41.39 13.77 2.87
CA MET A 7 -39.94 13.76 2.65
C MET A 7 -39.55 14.37 1.28
N ILE A 8 -40.32 14.08 0.22
CA ILE A 8 -40.11 14.70 -1.09
C ILE A 8 -40.42 16.20 -1.05
N LYS A 9 -41.51 16.61 -0.38
CA LYS A 9 -41.87 18.03 -0.24
C LYS A 9 -40.90 18.82 0.64
N SER A 10 -40.26 18.18 1.62
CA SER A 10 -39.26 18.79 2.50
C SER A 10 -37.83 18.73 1.95
N ARG A 11 -37.61 18.12 0.78
CA ARG A 11 -36.28 17.86 0.20
C ARG A 11 -35.33 17.13 1.16
N ASP A 12 -35.85 16.24 2.01
CA ASP A 12 -35.03 15.38 2.86
C ASP A 12 -34.51 14.17 2.06
N PHE A 13 -33.42 14.41 1.34
CA PHE A 13 -32.77 13.39 0.52
C PHE A 13 -32.15 12.27 1.36
N ASN A 14 -31.72 12.54 2.61
CA ASN A 14 -31.08 11.53 3.44
C ASN A 14 -32.12 10.52 3.99
N GLY A 15 -33.29 11.00 4.40
CA GLY A 15 -34.43 10.16 4.78
C GLY A 15 -34.93 9.29 3.62
N LEU A 16 -35.01 9.85 2.41
CA LEU A 16 -35.39 9.13 1.20
C LEU A 16 -34.42 8.01 0.83
N ILE A 17 -33.11 8.26 0.91
CA ILE A 17 -32.08 7.25 0.61
C ILE A 17 -32.13 6.11 1.63
N LYS A 18 -32.31 6.42 2.92
CA LYS A 18 -32.46 5.41 3.97
C LYS A 18 -33.70 4.55 3.74
N HIS A 19 -34.83 5.19 3.45
CA HIS A 19 -36.09 4.50 3.14
C HIS A 19 -36.00 3.61 1.89
N TYR A 20 -35.28 4.05 0.86
CA TYR A 20 -35.04 3.29 -0.38
C TYR A 20 -34.13 2.08 -0.18
N ASN A 21 -33.10 2.18 0.66
CA ASN A 21 -32.22 1.06 0.96
C ASN A 21 -32.86 0.00 1.87
N GLU A 22 -33.80 0.41 2.74
CA GLU A 22 -34.48 -0.46 3.71
C GLU A 22 -35.76 -1.11 3.17
N ASN A 23 -36.45 -0.46 2.22
CA ASN A 23 -37.70 -0.96 1.65
C ASN A 23 -37.52 -1.27 0.16
N SER A 24 -37.78 -2.53 -0.22
CA SER A 24 -37.85 -2.93 -1.62
C SER A 24 -38.79 -1.99 -2.38
N VAL A 25 -38.34 -1.52 -3.55
CA VAL A 25 -39.00 -0.51 -4.39
C VAL A 25 -40.53 -0.68 -4.36
N PRO A 26 -41.32 0.36 -4.03
CA PRO A 26 -42.76 0.26 -4.15
C PRO A 26 -43.11 -0.02 -5.62
N GLU A 27 -44.03 -0.95 -5.86
CA GLU A 27 -44.45 -1.39 -7.19
C GLU A 27 -44.60 -0.24 -8.21
N PRO A 28 -44.31 -0.47 -9.51
CA PRO A 28 -44.36 0.54 -10.58
C PRO A 28 -45.67 1.34 -10.65
N LEU A 29 -46.78 0.78 -10.14
CA LEU A 29 -48.09 1.44 -10.09
C LEU A 29 -48.10 2.70 -9.19
N ILE A 30 -47.33 2.73 -8.10
CA ILE A 30 -47.36 3.81 -7.11
C ILE A 30 -46.76 5.11 -7.68
N LEU A 31 -45.78 4.99 -8.59
CA LEU A 31 -45.11 6.14 -9.21
C LEU A 31 -46.05 6.96 -10.09
N LYS A 32 -46.96 6.32 -10.83
CA LYS A 32 -47.91 7.04 -11.72
C LYS A 32 -48.91 7.91 -10.95
N GLU A 33 -49.30 7.52 -9.73
CA GLU A 33 -50.22 8.29 -8.89
C GLU A 33 -49.52 9.35 -8.02
N LEU A 34 -48.24 9.14 -7.67
CA LEU A 34 -47.48 10.02 -6.79
C LEU A 34 -46.92 11.24 -7.54
N ILE A 35 -46.43 11.03 -8.76
CA ILE A 35 -45.76 12.07 -9.56
C ILE A 35 -46.68 13.29 -9.79
N PRO A 36 -47.96 13.13 -10.20
CA PRO A 36 -48.86 14.27 -10.39
C PRO A 36 -49.28 14.99 -9.10
N LYS A 37 -49.22 14.31 -7.94
CA LYS A 37 -49.60 14.87 -6.62
C LYS A 37 -48.47 15.69 -5.98
N VAL A 38 -47.24 15.57 -6.47
CA VAL A 38 -46.05 16.12 -5.83
C VAL A 38 -45.31 17.11 -6.74
N PHE A 39 -45.28 16.87 -8.05
CA PHE A 39 -44.59 17.73 -9.01
C PHE A 39 -45.58 18.41 -9.95
N LYS A 40 -45.49 19.74 -10.07
CA LYS A 40 -46.37 20.55 -10.94
C LYS A 40 -45.94 20.50 -12.41
N THR A 41 -44.65 20.28 -12.66
CA THR A 41 -44.04 20.30 -14.01
C THR A 41 -43.14 19.08 -14.22
N ILE A 42 -43.04 18.58 -15.45
CA ILE A 42 -42.14 17.47 -15.81
C ILE A 42 -40.67 17.85 -15.55
N ASP A 43 -40.30 19.12 -15.76
CA ASP A 43 -38.93 19.59 -15.53
C ASP A 43 -38.57 19.63 -14.04
N ASP A 44 -39.51 19.95 -13.15
CA ASP A 44 -39.30 19.90 -11.70
C ASP A 44 -39.03 18.46 -11.23
N TYR A 45 -39.74 17.49 -11.80
CA TYR A 45 -39.51 16.07 -11.52
C TYR A 45 -38.13 15.61 -12.01
N LYS A 46 -37.74 15.99 -13.24
CA LYS A 46 -36.42 15.67 -13.79
C LYS A 46 -35.30 16.26 -12.95
N ASN A 47 -35.42 17.53 -12.54
CA ASN A 47 -34.44 18.20 -11.68
C ASN A 47 -34.35 17.54 -10.31
N PHE A 48 -35.48 17.19 -9.69
CA PHE A 48 -35.49 16.46 -8.43
C PHE A 48 -34.85 15.08 -8.54
N MET A 49 -35.20 14.31 -9.58
CA MET A 49 -34.62 12.99 -9.80
C MET A 49 -33.13 13.07 -10.08
N HIS A 50 -32.67 14.07 -10.82
CA HIS A 50 -31.26 14.33 -11.05
C HIS A 50 -30.53 14.61 -9.73
N GLU A 51 -31.04 15.53 -8.90
CA GLU A 51 -30.47 15.84 -7.59
C GLU A 51 -30.45 14.61 -6.65
N PHE A 52 -31.53 13.81 -6.66
CA PHE A 52 -31.62 12.59 -5.88
C PHE A 52 -30.59 11.55 -6.33
N CYS A 53 -30.51 11.27 -7.64
CA CYS A 53 -29.53 10.32 -8.20
C CYS A 53 -28.10 10.77 -7.93
N LEU A 54 -27.79 12.06 -8.04
CA LEU A 54 -26.48 12.60 -7.70
C LEU A 54 -26.15 12.39 -6.22
N LYS A 55 -27.06 12.75 -5.31
CA LYS A 55 -26.84 12.57 -3.86
C LYS A 55 -26.72 11.09 -3.48
N TYR A 56 -27.55 10.23 -4.07
CA TYR A 56 -27.47 8.78 -3.89
C TYR A 56 -26.13 8.23 -4.37
N SER A 57 -25.68 8.63 -5.55
CA SER A 57 -24.40 8.20 -6.12
C SER A 57 -23.22 8.69 -5.28
N ILE A 58 -23.22 9.96 -4.85
CA ILE A 58 -22.18 10.52 -3.96
C ILE A 58 -22.12 9.74 -2.65
N LYS A 59 -23.27 9.40 -2.08
CA LYS A 59 -23.33 8.61 -0.85
C LYS A 59 -22.82 7.18 -1.07
N GLY A 60 -23.22 6.53 -2.16
CA GLY A 60 -22.71 5.20 -2.53
C GLY A 60 -21.20 5.19 -2.74
N VAL A 61 -20.63 6.21 -3.39
CA VAL A 61 -19.17 6.36 -3.53
C VAL A 61 -18.49 6.54 -2.18
N LYS A 62 -19.05 7.36 -1.28
CA LYS A 62 -18.50 7.55 0.07
C LYS A 62 -18.55 6.29 0.93
N GLU A 63 -19.58 5.46 0.76
CA GLU A 63 -19.72 4.18 1.46
C GLU A 63 -18.75 3.12 0.94
N GLU A 64 -18.43 3.15 -0.35
CA GLU A 64 -17.47 2.21 -0.97
C GLU A 64 -16.01 2.59 -0.67
N LEU A 65 -15.70 3.88 -0.49
CA LEU A 65 -14.35 4.33 -0.12
C LEU A 65 -13.94 3.73 1.22
N SER A 66 -13.00 2.80 1.15
CA SER A 66 -12.62 1.97 2.28
C SER A 66 -11.23 2.30 2.78
N VAL A 67 -10.95 1.89 4.02
CA VAL A 67 -9.59 1.94 4.59
C VAL A 67 -8.60 1.13 3.73
N ASP A 68 -9.09 0.12 3.01
CA ASP A 68 -8.26 -0.72 2.15
C ASP A 68 -7.75 0.03 0.90
N ASP A 69 -8.51 1.00 0.40
CA ASP A 69 -8.08 1.88 -0.69
C ASP A 69 -6.95 2.81 -0.24
N LEU A 70 -7.07 3.34 0.99
CA LEU A 70 -6.02 4.16 1.60
C LEU A 70 -4.72 3.37 1.79
N ILE A 71 -4.81 2.12 2.26
CA ILE A 71 -3.65 1.20 2.34
C ILE A 71 -3.01 1.03 0.96
N SER A 72 -3.82 0.83 -0.07
CA SER A 72 -3.33 0.64 -1.44
C SER A 72 -2.58 1.86 -1.98
N VAL A 73 -3.12 3.06 -1.74
CA VAL A 73 -2.46 4.33 -2.09
C VAL A 73 -1.12 4.49 -1.37
N TYR A 74 -1.07 4.22 -0.06
CA TYR A 74 0.17 4.33 0.71
C TYR A 74 1.23 3.31 0.28
N VAL A 75 0.84 2.07 -0.02
CA VAL A 75 1.76 1.07 -0.57
C VAL A 75 2.34 1.54 -1.90
N ASN A 76 1.52 2.07 -2.80
CA ASN A 76 1.98 2.62 -4.07
C ASN A 76 2.90 3.82 -3.88
N MET A 77 2.57 4.71 -2.95
CA MET A 77 3.41 5.87 -2.62
C MET A 77 4.78 5.44 -2.09
N ILE A 78 4.86 4.41 -1.25
CA ILE A 78 6.15 3.86 -0.79
C ILE A 78 6.95 3.31 -1.96
N ASN A 79 6.32 2.56 -2.88
CA ASN A 79 7.02 2.01 -4.04
C ASN A 79 7.58 3.13 -4.95
N ILE A 80 6.80 4.20 -5.18
CA ILE A 80 7.26 5.37 -5.95
C ILE A 80 8.39 6.08 -5.22
N LEU A 81 8.28 6.28 -3.90
CA LEU A 81 9.34 6.88 -3.10
C LEU A 81 10.62 6.04 -3.13
N ASP A 82 10.51 4.71 -3.10
CA ASP A 82 11.66 3.81 -3.25
C ASP A 82 12.37 3.98 -4.59
N GLU A 83 11.61 4.01 -5.69
CA GLU A 83 12.16 4.26 -7.03
C GLU A 83 12.81 5.64 -7.10
N LEU A 84 12.13 6.70 -6.65
CA LEU A 84 12.67 8.07 -6.66
C LEU A 84 13.92 8.21 -5.79
N ILE A 85 13.96 7.61 -4.60
CA ILE A 85 15.12 7.64 -3.71
C ILE A 85 16.31 6.97 -4.41
N ASN A 86 16.11 5.82 -5.06
CA ASN A 86 17.19 5.10 -5.74
C ASN A 86 17.72 5.89 -6.93
N GLU A 87 16.85 6.35 -7.83
CA GLU A 87 17.23 7.14 -9.00
C GLU A 87 17.95 8.43 -8.59
N TRP A 88 17.40 9.14 -7.60
CA TRP A 88 18.01 10.38 -7.10
C TRP A 88 19.34 10.11 -6.39
N PHE A 89 19.43 9.04 -5.60
CA PHE A 89 20.67 8.63 -4.95
C PHE A 89 21.77 8.34 -5.97
N GLU A 90 21.47 7.63 -7.06
CA GLU A 90 22.45 7.38 -8.12
C GLU A 90 23.00 8.67 -8.72
N ARG A 91 22.13 9.64 -9.03
CA ARG A 91 22.57 10.95 -9.57
C ARG A 91 23.43 11.73 -8.56
N VAL A 92 23.02 11.77 -7.29
CA VAL A 92 23.77 12.43 -6.21
C VAL A 92 25.11 11.74 -5.96
N PHE A 93 25.14 10.40 -6.04
CA PHE A 93 26.34 9.61 -5.87
C PHE A 93 27.33 9.80 -7.02
N GLU A 94 26.85 9.91 -8.26
CA GLU A 94 27.68 10.27 -9.40
C GLU A 94 28.30 11.66 -9.25
N LEU A 95 27.50 12.66 -8.86
CA LEU A 95 28.00 14.01 -8.59
C LEU A 95 29.06 14.00 -7.48
N PHE A 96 28.80 13.26 -6.40
CA PHE A 96 29.76 13.06 -5.32
C PHE A 96 31.04 12.37 -5.78
N THR A 97 30.93 11.41 -6.69
CA THR A 97 32.09 10.68 -7.23
C THR A 97 32.96 11.58 -8.11
N ILE A 98 32.35 12.50 -8.88
CA ILE A 98 33.11 13.49 -9.66
C ILE A 98 33.87 14.44 -8.73
N TYR A 99 33.24 14.87 -7.63
CA TYR A 99 33.84 15.77 -6.64
C TYR A 99 34.91 15.11 -5.77
N TYR A 100 34.63 13.90 -5.28
CA TYR A 100 35.46 13.20 -4.30
C TYR A 100 35.45 11.66 -4.47
N PRO A 101 36.16 11.15 -5.49
CA PRO A 101 36.22 9.72 -5.80
C PRO A 101 36.69 8.83 -4.63
N GLU A 102 37.64 9.29 -3.83
CA GLU A 102 38.25 8.53 -2.74
C GLU A 102 37.25 8.30 -1.60
N ALA A 103 36.36 9.27 -1.36
CA ALA A 103 35.29 9.14 -0.38
C ALA A 103 34.11 8.31 -0.91
N SER A 104 33.81 8.35 -2.21
CA SER A 104 32.70 7.59 -2.81
C SER A 104 32.91 6.07 -2.73
N ILE A 105 34.16 5.61 -2.75
CA ILE A 105 34.51 4.19 -2.51
C ILE A 105 34.01 3.72 -1.14
N LYS A 106 33.94 4.61 -0.15
CA LYS A 106 33.56 4.29 1.23
C LYS A 106 32.08 4.59 1.51
N ALA A 107 31.53 5.64 0.91
CA ALA A 107 30.14 6.06 1.09
C ALA A 107 29.18 5.27 0.17
N LYS A 108 28.98 3.97 0.44
CA LYS A 108 28.15 3.11 -0.44
C LYS A 108 26.66 3.11 -0.11
N GLU A 109 26.27 3.61 1.06
CA GLU A 109 24.88 3.54 1.52
C GLU A 109 24.22 4.91 1.63
N LEU A 110 22.91 4.96 1.41
CA LEU A 110 22.08 6.15 1.65
C LEU A 110 22.26 6.74 3.07
N LYS A 111 22.52 5.89 4.07
CA LYS A 111 22.74 6.30 5.47
C LYS A 111 23.98 7.17 5.64
N ASP A 112 24.95 7.04 4.76
CA ASP A 112 26.18 7.81 4.78
C ASP A 112 25.93 9.25 4.30
N PHE A 113 25.07 9.40 3.29
CA PHE A 113 24.64 10.70 2.76
C PHE A 113 23.74 11.47 3.73
N ARG A 114 23.06 10.80 4.67
CA ARG A 114 22.32 11.46 5.76
C ARG A 114 23.21 12.28 6.69
N LYS A 115 24.51 11.97 6.78
CA LYS A 115 25.46 12.65 7.67
C LYS A 115 26.11 13.86 7.02
N ILE A 116 26.01 13.98 5.69
CA ILE A 116 26.59 15.07 4.92
C ILE A 116 25.73 16.32 5.17
N LYS A 117 26.32 17.32 5.82
CA LYS A 117 25.69 18.63 6.05
C LYS A 117 26.29 19.73 5.17
N ASN A 118 27.59 19.61 4.87
CA ASN A 118 28.34 20.57 4.07
C ASN A 118 29.14 19.81 3.00
N ALA A 119 29.33 20.44 1.84
CA ALA A 119 30.15 19.92 0.75
C ALA A 119 31.66 19.98 1.03
N ASP A 120 32.11 20.71 2.05
CA ASP A 120 33.54 20.92 2.33
C ASP A 120 34.36 19.60 2.39
N ARG A 121 35.39 19.49 1.54
CA ARG A 121 36.32 18.33 1.51
C ARG A 121 36.97 18.03 2.87
N LYS A 122 37.25 19.04 3.69
CA LYS A 122 37.81 18.84 5.05
C LYS A 122 36.83 18.12 5.97
N THR A 123 35.55 18.42 5.83
CA THR A 123 34.47 17.80 6.62
C THR A 123 34.21 16.38 6.10
N LEU A 124 34.16 16.21 4.78
CA LEU A 124 33.97 14.91 4.13
C LEU A 124 35.15 13.95 4.36
N SER A 125 36.39 14.44 4.32
CA SER A 125 37.62 13.68 4.62
C SER A 125 37.56 13.08 6.02
N LYS A 126 37.11 13.86 7.02
CA LYS A 126 36.92 13.38 8.40
C LYS A 126 35.75 12.39 8.53
N LEU A 127 34.67 12.59 7.78
CA LEU A 127 33.50 11.73 7.83
C LEU A 127 33.76 10.35 7.20
N PHE A 128 34.53 10.32 6.12
CA PHE A 128 34.80 9.11 5.35
C PHE A 128 36.21 8.57 5.53
N ASN A 129 37.03 9.16 6.40
CA ASN A 129 38.46 8.83 6.58
C ASN A 129 39.20 8.79 5.23
N ALA A 130 38.91 9.72 4.32
CA ALA A 130 39.52 9.80 2.99
C ALA A 130 40.63 10.85 2.96
N GLU A 131 41.59 10.69 2.05
CA GLU A 131 42.70 11.65 1.94
C GLU A 131 42.18 13.04 1.55
N PRO A 132 42.65 14.13 2.18
CA PRO A 132 42.12 15.47 1.92
C PRO A 132 42.41 15.98 0.50
N ASP A 133 43.49 15.47 -0.10
CA ASP A 133 43.89 15.78 -1.46
C ASP A 133 43.20 14.78 -2.39
N SER A 134 42.17 15.25 -3.08
CA SER A 134 41.28 14.46 -3.92
C SER A 134 41.70 14.61 -5.37
N MET A 135 41.66 13.52 -6.15
CA MET A 135 41.80 13.60 -7.61
C MET A 135 40.55 14.13 -8.31
N GLY A 136 39.46 14.34 -7.56
CA GLY A 136 38.18 14.82 -8.08
C GLY A 136 38.17 16.30 -8.47
N LEU A 137 37.15 16.69 -9.21
CA LEU A 137 36.93 18.07 -9.64
C LEU A 137 36.66 18.98 -8.44
N ASP A 138 37.34 20.11 -8.36
CA ASP A 138 37.01 21.16 -7.41
C ASP A 138 35.70 21.83 -7.82
N PHE A 139 34.67 21.73 -6.97
CA PHE A 139 33.42 22.46 -7.15
C PHE A 139 33.61 23.93 -6.83
N ASP A 140 32.92 24.78 -7.58
CA ASP A 140 32.74 26.17 -7.19
C ASP A 140 31.64 26.29 -6.12
N LYS A 141 31.41 27.51 -5.62
CA LYS A 141 30.39 27.74 -4.58
C LYS A 141 28.96 27.47 -5.07
N GLU A 142 28.71 27.54 -6.38
CA GLU A 142 27.39 27.27 -6.95
C GLU A 142 27.16 25.76 -7.00
N ASP A 143 28.14 25.00 -7.47
CA ASP A 143 28.13 23.53 -7.53
C ASP A 143 28.08 22.90 -6.13
N GLU A 144 28.83 23.44 -5.15
CA GLU A 144 28.76 23.00 -3.75
C GLU A 144 27.34 23.14 -3.21
N LYS A 145 26.67 24.25 -3.49
CA LYS A 145 25.30 24.50 -3.06
C LYS A 145 24.31 23.54 -3.75
N VAL A 146 24.49 23.29 -5.04
CA VAL A 146 23.67 22.31 -5.79
C VAL A 146 23.80 20.91 -5.18
N PHE A 147 25.02 20.49 -4.83
CA PHE A 147 25.25 19.21 -4.16
C PHE A 147 24.56 19.15 -2.78
N GLU A 148 24.72 20.18 -1.96
CA GLU A 148 24.08 20.27 -0.64
C GLU A 148 22.54 20.22 -0.73
N ASP A 149 21.94 20.97 -1.65
CA ASP A 149 20.50 20.98 -1.88
C ASP A 149 20.01 19.61 -2.41
N ALA A 150 20.80 18.93 -3.23
CA ALA A 150 20.48 17.60 -3.74
C ALA A 150 20.51 16.54 -2.62
N VAL A 151 21.52 16.59 -1.73
CA VAL A 151 21.61 15.73 -0.53
C VAL A 151 20.45 16.02 0.44
N LYS A 152 20.10 17.29 0.63
CA LYS A 152 18.95 17.69 1.46
C LYS A 152 17.64 17.15 0.89
N SER A 153 17.45 17.22 -0.41
CA SER A 153 16.27 16.67 -1.10
C SER A 153 16.19 15.15 -0.96
N LEU A 154 17.31 14.45 -1.12
CA LEU A 154 17.42 13.00 -0.90
C LEU A 154 17.00 12.61 0.53
N ASN A 155 17.53 13.32 1.53
CA ASN A 155 17.18 13.12 2.94
C ASN A 155 15.70 13.43 3.21
N GLY A 156 15.15 14.45 2.55
CA GLY A 156 13.74 14.80 2.59
C GLY A 156 12.84 13.67 2.08
N LEU A 157 13.17 13.09 0.91
CA LEU A 157 12.45 11.95 0.34
C LEU A 157 12.49 10.73 1.28
N ALA A 158 13.66 10.43 1.83
CA ALA A 158 13.82 9.31 2.76
C ALA A 158 13.02 9.51 4.05
N SER A 159 12.97 10.73 4.60
CA SER A 159 12.14 11.04 5.76
C SER A 159 10.64 10.98 5.46
N GLN A 160 10.22 11.38 4.26
CA GLN A 160 8.82 11.23 3.85
C GLN A 160 8.43 9.76 3.76
N LYS A 161 9.29 8.92 3.18
CA LYS A 161 9.07 7.46 3.14
C LYS A 161 8.84 6.89 4.55
N GLU A 162 9.71 7.23 5.51
CA GLU A 162 9.57 6.77 6.91
C GLU A 162 8.22 7.17 7.52
N LYS A 163 7.75 8.41 7.31
CA LYS A 163 6.44 8.87 7.80
C LYS A 163 5.28 8.08 7.20
N VAL A 164 5.37 7.76 5.91
CA VAL A 164 4.34 6.98 5.21
C VAL A 164 4.34 5.54 5.70
N GLU A 165 5.52 4.93 5.89
CA GLU A 165 5.66 3.59 6.45
C GLU A 165 5.07 3.51 7.87
N GLU A 166 5.40 4.45 8.75
CA GLU A 166 4.85 4.49 10.12
C GLU A 166 3.31 4.60 10.11
N ARG A 167 2.76 5.45 9.24
CA ARG A 167 1.30 5.59 9.11
C ARG A 167 0.67 4.31 8.56
N LEU A 168 1.29 3.70 7.55
CA LEU A 168 0.82 2.46 6.95
C LEU A 168 0.83 1.32 7.98
N GLU A 169 1.86 1.25 8.82
CA GLU A 169 1.95 0.23 9.87
C GLU A 169 0.79 0.33 10.86
N LYS A 170 0.48 1.54 11.34
CA LYS A 170 -0.64 1.78 12.26
C LYS A 170 -1.97 1.33 11.65
N ILE A 171 -2.27 1.80 10.43
CA ILE A 171 -3.53 1.48 9.75
C ILE A 171 -3.65 -0.03 9.47
N THR A 172 -2.56 -0.66 9.04
CA THR A 172 -2.57 -2.09 8.69
C THR A 172 -2.72 -2.97 9.93
N ASN A 173 -2.09 -2.60 11.06
CA ASN A 173 -2.25 -3.32 12.31
C ASN A 173 -3.68 -3.19 12.88
N GLU A 174 -4.32 -2.03 12.73
CA GLU A 174 -5.73 -1.84 13.10
C GLU A 174 -6.68 -2.63 12.19
N ARG A 175 -6.38 -2.67 10.88
CA ARG A 175 -7.25 -3.30 9.88
C ARG A 175 -7.10 -4.82 9.82
N ALA A 176 -5.88 -5.34 9.95
CA ALA A 176 -5.55 -6.76 9.80
C ALA A 176 -4.49 -7.18 10.83
N PRO A 177 -4.83 -7.23 12.13
CA PRO A 177 -3.87 -7.52 13.20
C PRO A 177 -3.27 -8.92 13.10
N ASN A 178 -4.10 -9.96 12.85
CA ASN A 178 -3.60 -11.33 12.78
C ASN A 178 -2.67 -11.53 11.58
N THR A 179 -3.06 -11.00 10.42
CA THR A 179 -2.27 -11.10 9.19
C THR A 179 -0.96 -10.33 9.30
N SER A 180 -0.97 -9.17 9.98
CA SER A 180 0.24 -8.40 10.27
C SER A 180 1.21 -9.16 11.16
N ILE A 181 0.74 -9.85 12.20
CA ILE A 181 1.57 -10.70 13.07
C ILE A 181 2.19 -11.87 12.29
N VAL A 182 1.40 -12.52 11.43
CA VAL A 182 1.83 -13.71 10.68
C VAL A 182 2.82 -13.37 9.56
N ALA A 183 2.51 -12.38 8.72
CA ALA A 183 3.31 -12.06 7.53
C ALA A 183 4.40 -11.00 7.79
N GLY A 184 4.17 -10.12 8.77
CA GLY A 184 4.83 -8.83 8.93
C GLY A 184 3.96 -7.71 8.35
N THR A 185 3.87 -6.56 9.05
CA THR A 185 2.92 -5.48 8.74
C THR A 185 3.06 -4.93 7.31
N ILE A 186 4.29 -4.64 6.85
CA ILE A 186 4.53 -4.15 5.48
C ILE A 186 4.11 -5.20 4.42
N VAL A 187 4.40 -6.48 4.67
CA VAL A 187 4.03 -7.57 3.74
C VAL A 187 2.51 -7.74 3.71
N ALA A 188 1.85 -7.65 4.86
CA ALA A 188 0.39 -7.69 4.97
C ALA A 188 -0.26 -6.54 4.20
N ALA A 189 0.25 -5.30 4.36
CA ALA A 189 -0.20 -4.14 3.61
C ALA A 189 -0.07 -4.35 2.09
N LYS A 190 1.10 -4.83 1.64
CA LYS A 190 1.34 -5.13 0.22
C LYS A 190 0.42 -6.22 -0.32
N LEU A 191 0.07 -7.23 0.48
CA LEU A 191 -0.89 -8.27 0.10
C LEU A 191 -2.32 -7.72 -0.02
N ILE A 192 -2.75 -6.87 0.92
CA ILE A 192 -4.07 -6.21 0.87
C ILE A 192 -4.15 -5.32 -0.38
N ALA A 193 -3.11 -4.53 -0.65
CA ALA A 193 -3.03 -3.68 -1.83
C ALA A 193 -3.08 -4.50 -3.12
N ALA A 194 -2.26 -5.55 -3.23
CA ALA A 194 -2.24 -6.41 -4.42
C ALA A 194 -3.55 -7.19 -4.63
N ALA A 195 -4.25 -7.53 -3.55
CA ALA A 195 -5.57 -8.16 -3.61
C ALA A 195 -6.71 -7.17 -3.92
N HIS A 196 -6.45 -5.86 -3.87
CA HIS A 196 -7.46 -4.79 -3.96
C HIS A 196 -8.47 -4.87 -2.81
N GLY A 197 -7.97 -5.10 -1.59
CA GLY A 197 -8.71 -5.04 -0.35
C GLY A 197 -8.75 -6.35 0.44
N LEU A 198 -9.05 -6.23 1.74
CA LEU A 198 -9.04 -7.35 2.68
C LEU A 198 -10.13 -8.37 2.32
N LYS A 199 -11.27 -7.88 1.80
CA LYS A 199 -12.36 -8.73 1.32
C LYS A 199 -11.94 -9.64 0.17
N LYS A 200 -11.17 -9.15 -0.77
CA LYS A 200 -10.70 -9.99 -1.87
C LYS A 200 -9.59 -10.92 -1.39
N LEU A 201 -8.70 -10.44 -0.53
CA LEU A 201 -7.61 -11.24 0.03
C LEU A 201 -8.12 -12.50 0.74
N MET A 202 -9.17 -12.40 1.57
CA MET A 202 -9.65 -13.59 2.30
C MET A 202 -10.36 -14.62 1.42
N LEU A 203 -10.94 -14.18 0.30
CA LEU A 203 -11.56 -15.08 -0.69
C LEU A 203 -10.51 -15.84 -1.50
N MET A 204 -9.28 -15.33 -1.60
CA MET A 204 -8.22 -15.99 -2.36
C MET A 204 -7.79 -17.30 -1.70
N PRO A 205 -7.57 -18.37 -2.49
CA PRO A 205 -7.01 -19.60 -1.96
C PRO A 205 -5.53 -19.40 -1.60
N SER A 206 -5.04 -20.25 -0.69
CA SER A 206 -3.63 -20.21 -0.24
C SER A 206 -2.63 -20.33 -1.39
N SER A 207 -2.95 -21.05 -2.46
CA SER A 207 -2.10 -21.19 -3.64
C SER A 207 -1.95 -19.88 -4.41
N THR A 208 -3.03 -19.09 -4.52
CA THR A 208 -2.99 -17.75 -5.13
C THR A 208 -2.18 -16.82 -4.24
N ILE A 209 -2.48 -16.75 -2.94
CA ILE A 209 -1.74 -15.92 -1.96
C ILE A 209 -0.23 -16.19 -2.01
N GLN A 210 0.18 -17.45 -2.23
CA GLN A 210 1.58 -17.82 -2.34
C GLN A 210 2.32 -17.08 -3.47
N VAL A 211 1.64 -16.78 -4.57
CA VAL A 211 2.25 -16.27 -5.82
C VAL A 211 1.79 -14.86 -6.20
N ILE A 212 1.00 -14.18 -5.36
CA ILE A 212 0.63 -12.76 -5.56
C ILE A 212 1.91 -11.92 -5.72
N GLY A 213 1.96 -11.07 -6.76
CA GLY A 213 3.12 -10.26 -7.16
C GLY A 213 4.15 -10.99 -8.03
N ALA A 214 3.94 -12.28 -8.33
CA ALA A 214 4.75 -13.05 -9.29
C ALA A 214 3.97 -13.40 -10.56
N GLU A 215 2.95 -12.61 -10.91
CA GLU A 215 2.01 -12.87 -12.02
C GLU A 215 2.77 -13.04 -13.34
N LYS A 216 3.75 -12.18 -13.63
CA LYS A 216 4.55 -12.27 -14.86
C LYS A 216 5.28 -13.61 -15.00
N ALA A 217 5.83 -14.14 -13.91
CA ALA A 217 6.50 -15.43 -13.89
C ALA A 217 5.49 -16.59 -13.95
N LEU A 218 4.37 -16.45 -13.23
CA LEU A 218 3.28 -17.43 -13.24
C LEU A 218 2.68 -17.58 -14.64
N PHE A 219 2.34 -16.48 -15.31
CA PHE A 219 1.81 -16.51 -16.67
C PHE A 219 2.80 -17.07 -17.69
N ARG A 220 4.10 -16.84 -17.50
CA ARG A 220 5.14 -17.47 -18.34
C ARG A 220 5.16 -18.99 -18.16
N HIS A 221 5.01 -19.47 -16.93
CA HIS A 221 4.89 -20.89 -16.63
C HIS A 221 3.61 -21.50 -17.22
N LEU A 222 2.46 -20.85 -17.06
CA LEU A 222 1.19 -21.29 -17.63
C LEU A 222 1.23 -21.38 -19.17
N ARG A 223 2.07 -20.57 -19.82
CA ARG A 223 2.35 -20.64 -21.26
C ARG A 223 3.41 -21.69 -21.64
N GLY A 224 3.85 -22.54 -20.70
CA GLY A 224 4.84 -23.59 -20.93
C GLY A 224 6.29 -23.12 -21.10
N ARG A 225 6.58 -21.83 -20.87
CA ARG A 225 7.90 -21.21 -21.17
C ARG A 225 8.83 -21.11 -19.97
N ALA A 226 8.42 -21.54 -18.78
CA ALA A 226 9.21 -21.46 -17.56
C ALA A 226 8.73 -22.45 -16.48
N LYS A 227 9.53 -22.62 -15.42
CA LYS A 227 9.12 -23.30 -14.17
C LYS A 227 8.19 -22.39 -13.35
N PRO A 228 7.30 -22.95 -12.52
CA PRO A 228 6.39 -22.16 -11.70
C PRO A 228 7.15 -21.33 -10.65
N PRO A 229 6.70 -20.10 -10.34
CA PRO A 229 7.26 -19.32 -9.26
C PRO A 229 6.96 -19.99 -7.91
N LYS A 230 7.93 -19.99 -6.99
CA LYS A 230 7.79 -20.60 -5.66
C LYS A 230 7.09 -19.66 -4.66
N HIS A 231 7.18 -18.35 -4.87
CA HIS A 231 6.67 -17.31 -3.99
C HIS A 231 6.55 -15.99 -4.77
N GLY A 232 5.64 -15.13 -4.35
CA GLY A 232 5.56 -13.73 -4.77
C GLY A 232 5.98 -12.76 -3.66
N ILE A 233 5.13 -11.78 -3.33
CA ILE A 233 5.39 -10.74 -2.31
C ILE A 233 5.76 -11.34 -0.95
N ILE A 234 5.19 -12.50 -0.61
CA ILE A 234 5.48 -13.21 0.65
C ILE A 234 6.95 -13.61 0.82
N PHE A 235 7.76 -13.53 -0.25
CA PHE A 235 9.21 -13.72 -0.18
C PHE A 235 9.88 -12.78 0.82
N HIS A 236 9.39 -11.55 0.93
CA HIS A 236 9.95 -10.53 1.82
C HIS A 236 9.64 -10.79 3.30
N SER A 237 8.79 -11.76 3.62
CA SER A 237 8.55 -12.16 5.01
C SER A 237 9.78 -12.85 5.61
N LYS A 238 10.03 -12.58 6.90
CA LYS A 238 11.13 -13.17 7.68
C LYS A 238 11.19 -14.71 7.60
N PHE A 239 10.03 -15.37 7.47
CA PHE A 239 9.95 -16.83 7.43
C PHE A 239 10.42 -17.43 6.11
N VAL A 240 10.25 -16.72 5.00
CA VAL A 240 10.60 -17.21 3.65
C VAL A 240 12.00 -16.75 3.27
N ASN A 241 12.33 -15.47 3.47
CA ASN A 241 13.64 -14.93 3.08
C ASN A 241 14.80 -15.64 3.80
N ASN A 242 14.64 -15.84 5.11
CA ASN A 242 15.66 -16.46 5.98
C ASN A 242 15.68 -18.00 5.90
N ALA A 243 14.82 -18.62 5.09
CA ALA A 243 14.85 -20.06 4.88
C ALA A 243 15.89 -20.43 3.81
N PRO A 244 16.59 -21.59 3.93
CA PRO A 244 17.50 -22.06 2.89
C PRO A 244 16.79 -22.24 1.55
N LEU A 245 17.49 -22.01 0.44
CA LEU A 245 16.94 -22.03 -0.93
C LEU A 245 16.08 -23.27 -1.25
N LYS A 246 16.49 -24.45 -0.75
CA LYS A 246 15.78 -25.73 -0.91
C LYS A 246 14.42 -25.75 -0.21
N HIS A 247 14.29 -25.04 0.91
CA HIS A 247 13.12 -25.04 1.78
C HIS A 247 12.20 -23.82 1.60
N ARG A 248 12.64 -22.77 0.89
CA ARG A 248 11.84 -21.54 0.64
C ARG A 248 10.45 -21.82 0.09
N GLY A 249 10.31 -22.74 -0.86
CA GLY A 249 8.99 -23.11 -1.41
C GLY A 249 8.07 -23.79 -0.40
N LYS A 250 8.62 -24.64 0.49
CA LYS A 250 7.85 -25.30 1.56
C LYS A 250 7.39 -24.27 2.61
N MET A 251 8.26 -23.32 2.96
CA MET A 251 7.94 -22.24 3.88
C MET A 251 6.94 -21.25 3.29
N ALA A 252 7.10 -20.86 2.02
CA ALA A 252 6.15 -20.00 1.32
C ALA A 252 4.73 -20.59 1.31
N ARG A 253 4.60 -21.89 1.01
CA ARG A 253 3.31 -22.58 1.05
C ARG A 253 2.70 -22.57 2.46
N ALA A 254 3.51 -22.88 3.47
CA ALA A 254 3.05 -22.87 4.86
C ALA A 254 2.59 -21.48 5.31
N LEU A 255 3.37 -20.45 5.00
CA LEU A 255 3.05 -19.06 5.30
C LEU A 255 1.75 -18.63 4.60
N ALA A 256 1.61 -18.92 3.30
CA ALA A 256 0.40 -18.58 2.55
C ALA A 256 -0.86 -19.24 3.14
N SER A 257 -0.75 -20.47 3.64
CA SER A 257 -1.88 -21.15 4.29
C SER A 257 -2.28 -20.46 5.60
N LYS A 258 -1.30 -20.01 6.39
CA LYS A 258 -1.56 -19.27 7.64
C LYS A 258 -2.11 -17.87 7.37
N ILE A 259 -1.61 -17.19 6.33
CA ILE A 259 -2.15 -15.90 5.87
C ILE A 259 -3.61 -16.04 5.43
N SER A 260 -3.96 -17.09 4.67
CA SER A 260 -5.35 -17.32 4.24
C SER A 260 -6.30 -17.49 5.43
N ILE A 261 -5.84 -18.12 6.51
CA ILE A 261 -6.63 -18.27 7.75
C ILE A 261 -6.71 -16.92 8.48
N SER A 262 -5.58 -16.25 8.70
CA SER A 262 -5.56 -14.97 9.43
C SER A 262 -6.38 -13.90 8.74
N SER A 263 -6.33 -13.81 7.39
CA SER A 263 -7.10 -12.81 6.63
C SER A 263 -8.60 -13.00 6.77
N LYS A 264 -9.06 -14.25 6.93
CA LYS A 264 -10.48 -14.55 7.15
C LYS A 264 -10.90 -14.10 8.54
N VAL A 265 -10.09 -14.42 9.56
CA VAL A 265 -10.36 -14.01 10.93
C VAL A 265 -10.36 -12.49 11.07
N ASP A 266 -9.40 -11.80 10.45
CA ASP A 266 -9.33 -10.33 10.47
C ASP A 266 -10.59 -9.69 9.87
N TYR A 267 -11.07 -10.19 8.73
CA TYR A 267 -12.26 -9.61 8.11
C TYR A 267 -13.55 -9.89 8.89
N PHE A 268 -13.71 -11.12 9.40
CA PHE A 268 -14.87 -11.47 10.24
C PHE A 268 -14.74 -10.97 11.68
N LYS A 269 -13.66 -10.24 12.02
CA LYS A 269 -13.36 -9.71 13.35
C LYS A 269 -13.39 -10.79 14.45
N GLY A 270 -12.83 -11.96 14.15
CA GLY A 270 -12.71 -13.05 15.09
C GLY A 270 -11.61 -12.82 16.14
N GLU A 271 -11.48 -13.77 17.06
CA GLU A 271 -10.49 -13.73 18.14
C GLU A 271 -9.03 -13.67 17.62
N PRO A 272 -8.12 -13.08 18.41
CA PRO A 272 -6.71 -13.01 18.04
C PRO A 272 -6.06 -14.40 18.04
N ILE A 273 -5.69 -14.88 16.85
CA ILE A 273 -5.01 -16.17 16.63
C ILE A 273 -3.59 -16.02 16.09
N GLY A 274 -3.12 -14.79 15.84
CA GLY A 274 -1.84 -14.48 15.21
C GLY A 274 -0.65 -15.21 15.85
N ASP A 275 -0.52 -15.16 17.17
CA ASP A 275 0.60 -15.78 17.90
C ASP A 275 0.62 -17.30 17.76
N LYS A 276 -0.56 -17.94 17.80
CA LYS A 276 -0.70 -19.38 17.60
C LYS A 276 -0.24 -19.77 16.20
N LEU A 277 -0.66 -19.00 15.17
CA LEU A 277 -0.26 -19.25 13.79
C LEU A 277 1.24 -19.05 13.56
N VAL A 278 1.86 -18.09 14.26
CA VAL A 278 3.31 -17.87 14.24
C VAL A 278 4.07 -19.03 14.86
N ARG A 279 3.63 -19.53 16.03
CA ARG A 279 4.24 -20.72 16.67
C ARG A 279 4.21 -21.92 15.74
N ASP A 280 3.09 -22.19 15.08
CA ASP A 280 2.97 -23.28 14.09
C ASP A 280 3.98 -23.12 12.93
N LEU A 281 4.26 -21.88 12.49
CA LEU A 281 5.24 -21.61 11.44
C LEU A 281 6.67 -21.81 11.92
N GLU A 282 6.97 -21.43 13.16
CA GLU A 282 8.28 -21.61 13.78
C GLU A 282 8.59 -23.09 13.99
N GLU A 283 7.65 -23.88 14.50
CA GLU A 283 7.79 -25.33 14.62
C GLU A 283 8.08 -25.98 13.27
N LYS A 284 7.35 -25.56 12.22
CA LYS A 284 7.59 -26.08 10.88
C LYS A 284 8.95 -25.66 10.32
N ARG A 285 9.40 -24.45 10.62
CA ARG A 285 10.75 -23.99 10.26
C ARG A 285 11.81 -24.82 10.98
N ALA A 286 11.61 -25.15 12.25
CA ALA A 286 12.54 -25.98 13.03
C ALA A 286 12.68 -27.39 12.45
N LYS A 287 11.57 -28.00 12.00
CA LYS A 287 11.56 -29.31 11.32
C LYS A 287 12.21 -29.32 9.93
N LEU A 288 12.46 -28.14 9.35
CA LEU A 288 13.03 -27.98 8.00
C LEU A 288 14.48 -27.47 8.03
N LYS A 289 15.06 -27.30 9.22
CA LYS A 289 16.50 -27.06 9.40
C LYS A 289 17.31 -28.32 9.13
#